data_AF-A0A0F9KGD1-F1
#
_entry.id   AF-A0A0F9KGD1-F1
#
_cell.length_a   1.000
_cell.length_b   1.000
_cell.length_c   1.000
_cell.angle_alpha   90.00
_cell.angle_beta   90.00
_cell.angle_gamma   90.00
#
_symmetry.space_group_name_H-M   'P 1'
#
loop_
_entity.id
_entity.type
_entity.pdbx_description
1 polymer ?
#
loop_
_entity_poly.entity_id
_entity_poly.type
_entity_poly.pdbx_seq_one_letter_code
_entity_poly.pdbx_strand_id
1 'polypeptide(L)'
;PDTEMAEIFNNADLFISVPLVSATSMSVFDAVACGCFPIMSDCGSNNNVASLLEKHFKGKYQSKDFLVKCSNLMAVGGTYLSVCDTDDLVKKILNRRNSENLKGERISLSEFTLEHNRKMFLDKVMEMLFKVNNKDEVLCLET
;
A
#
# COMPACT_ATOMS: atom_id res chain seq x y z
N PRO A 1 -13.07 4.06 18.70
CA PRO A 1 -12.81 3.18 17.54
C PRO A 1 -11.36 3.28 17.06
N ASP A 2 -10.89 4.50 16.76
CA ASP A 2 -9.54 4.69 16.17
C ASP A 2 -8.39 4.45 17.16
N THR A 3 -8.61 4.73 18.45
CA THR A 3 -7.64 4.44 19.52
C THR A 3 -7.37 2.94 19.68
N GLU A 4 -8.39 2.11 19.50
CA GLU A 4 -8.28 0.65 19.64
C GLU A 4 -7.48 0.04 18.48
N MET A 5 -7.67 0.54 17.26
CA MET A 5 -6.88 0.12 16.09
C MET A 5 -5.41 0.55 16.19
N ALA A 6 -5.15 1.78 16.67
CA ALA A 6 -3.78 2.23 16.91
C ALA A 6 -3.06 1.41 17.99
N GLU A 7 -3.77 0.97 19.04
CA GLU A 7 -3.23 0.06 20.05
C GLU A 7 -2.93 -1.33 19.47
N ILE A 8 -3.83 -1.87 18.66
CA ILE A 8 -3.63 -3.14 17.96
C ILE A 8 -2.38 -3.07 17.07
N PHE A 9 -2.25 -2.02 16.25
CA PHE A 9 -1.09 -1.86 15.38
C PHE A 9 0.21 -1.60 16.15
N ASN A 10 0.17 -0.89 17.27
CA ASN A 10 1.37 -0.71 18.10
C ASN A 10 1.86 -2.01 18.73
N ASN A 11 0.95 -2.94 19.01
CA ASN A 11 1.27 -4.24 19.58
C ASN A 11 1.58 -5.31 18.52
N ALA A 12 1.17 -5.08 17.27
CA ALA A 12 1.51 -5.94 16.15
C ALA A 12 2.92 -5.65 15.60
N ASP A 13 3.61 -6.69 15.15
CA ASP A 13 4.89 -6.54 14.46
C ASP A 13 4.73 -6.52 12.93
N LEU A 14 3.70 -7.22 12.45
CA LEU A 14 3.39 -7.40 11.03
C LEU A 14 1.98 -6.91 10.74
N PHE A 15 1.84 -6.24 9.60
CA PHE A 15 0.55 -5.92 9.02
C PHE A 15 0.42 -6.67 7.70
N ILE A 16 -0.63 -7.49 7.57
CA ILE A 16 -0.85 -8.31 6.38
C ILE A 16 -2.12 -7.81 5.69
N SER A 17 -2.01 -7.40 4.43
CA SER A 17 -3.11 -6.96 3.59
C SER A 17 -3.03 -7.62 2.22
N VAL A 18 -3.76 -8.72 2.06
CA VAL A 18 -3.80 -9.50 0.81
C VAL A 18 -5.21 -9.48 0.18
N PRO A 19 -5.78 -8.30 -0.13
CA PRO A 19 -7.08 -8.24 -0.77
C PRO A 19 -7.01 -8.73 -2.22
N LEU A 20 -8.14 -9.25 -2.70
CA LEU A 20 -8.30 -9.66 -4.11
C LEU A 20 -8.32 -8.46 -5.07
N VAL A 21 -8.72 -7.29 -4.57
CA VAL A 21 -8.74 -6.00 -5.28
C VAL A 21 -8.38 -4.91 -4.28
N SER A 22 -7.45 -4.01 -4.62
CA SER A 22 -7.13 -2.86 -3.77
C SER A 22 -7.15 -1.53 -4.53
N ALA A 23 -7.97 -0.58 -4.08
CA ALA A 23 -8.03 0.76 -4.63
C ALA A 23 -6.95 1.67 -4.01
N THR A 24 -6.94 1.85 -2.68
CA THR A 24 -6.13 2.90 -2.02
C THR A 24 -5.25 2.44 -0.86
N SER A 25 -5.46 1.23 -0.33
CA SER A 25 -4.65 0.62 0.74
C SER A 25 -4.35 1.53 1.95
N MET A 26 -5.29 2.37 2.36
CA MET A 26 -5.05 3.40 3.40
C MET A 26 -4.59 2.82 4.74
N SER A 27 -5.11 1.65 5.13
CA SER A 27 -4.73 0.96 6.36
C SER A 27 -3.24 0.58 6.43
N VAL A 28 -2.56 0.48 5.29
CA VAL A 28 -1.10 0.24 5.26
C VAL A 28 -0.36 1.41 5.89
N PHE A 29 -0.79 2.64 5.61
CA PHE A 29 -0.14 3.82 6.16
C PHE A 29 -0.24 3.86 7.68
N ASP A 30 -1.43 3.60 8.23
CA ASP A 30 -1.64 3.54 9.68
C ASP A 30 -0.77 2.47 10.35
N ALA A 31 -0.70 1.29 9.74
CA ALA A 31 0.11 0.20 10.25
C ALA A 31 1.60 0.55 10.27
N VAL A 32 2.11 1.12 9.18
CA VAL A 32 3.53 1.52 9.07
C VAL A 32 3.84 2.69 10.01
N ALA A 33 2.90 3.61 10.23
CA ALA A 33 3.03 4.67 11.22
C ALA A 33 3.21 4.14 12.65
N CYS A 34 2.54 3.03 12.96
CA CYS A 34 2.66 2.34 14.24
C CYS A 34 3.94 1.48 14.34
N GLY A 35 4.66 1.28 13.23
CA GLY A 35 5.88 0.49 13.16
C GLY A 35 5.63 -0.98 12.82
N CYS A 36 4.47 -1.32 12.25
CA CYS A 36 4.27 -2.63 11.64
C CYS A 36 5.08 -2.72 10.35
N PHE A 37 5.67 -3.89 10.09
CA PHE A 37 6.20 -4.18 8.77
C PHE A 37 5.07 -4.66 7.84
N PRO A 38 4.82 -4.00 6.69
CA PRO A 38 3.70 -4.33 5.83
C PRO A 38 4.04 -5.48 4.87
N ILE A 39 3.11 -6.43 4.75
CA ILE A 39 3.09 -7.48 3.73
C ILE A 39 1.78 -7.33 2.96
N MET A 40 1.88 -7.06 1.66
CA MET A 40 0.77 -6.61 0.82
C MET A 40 0.66 -7.47 -0.43
N SER A 41 -0.54 -7.63 -1.00
CA SER A 41 -0.69 -8.19 -2.35
C SER A 41 -0.07 -7.28 -3.41
N ASP A 42 0.52 -7.84 -4.47
CA ASP A 42 1.07 -7.09 -5.62
C ASP A 42 0.01 -6.53 -6.59
N CYS A 43 -1.16 -6.13 -6.06
CA CYS A 43 -2.27 -5.62 -6.84
C CYS A 43 -2.59 -4.14 -6.53
N GLY A 44 -3.20 -3.46 -7.50
CA GLY A 44 -3.67 -2.09 -7.33
C GLY A 44 -2.58 -1.10 -6.90
N SER A 45 -2.90 -0.24 -5.94
CA SER A 45 -1.99 0.79 -5.42
C SER A 45 -0.86 0.26 -4.53
N ASN A 46 -0.89 -1.02 -4.11
CA ASN A 46 0.17 -1.59 -3.25
C ASN A 46 1.55 -1.55 -3.90
N ASN A 47 1.63 -1.70 -5.23
CA ASN A 47 2.90 -1.58 -5.96
C ASN A 47 3.51 -0.18 -5.81
N ASN A 48 2.67 0.86 -5.86
CA ASN A 48 3.10 2.22 -5.66
C ASN A 48 3.54 2.42 -4.21
N VAL A 49 2.75 1.95 -3.24
CA VAL A 49 3.08 2.04 -1.82
C VAL A 49 4.42 1.35 -1.52
N ALA A 50 4.65 0.14 -2.02
CA ALA A 50 5.91 -0.58 -1.85
C ALA A 50 7.11 0.19 -2.44
N SER A 51 6.94 0.80 -3.60
CA SER A 51 7.98 1.65 -4.22
C SER A 51 8.28 2.90 -3.39
N LEU A 52 7.26 3.49 -2.75
CA LEU A 52 7.44 4.63 -1.85
C LEU A 52 8.16 4.21 -0.57
N LEU A 53 7.82 3.05 0.00
CA LEU A 53 8.49 2.50 1.18
C LEU A 53 9.96 2.17 0.91
N GLU A 54 10.27 1.55 -0.23
CA GLU A 54 11.65 1.29 -0.65
C GLU A 54 12.50 2.57 -0.72
N LYS A 55 11.94 3.65 -1.29
CA LYS A 55 12.60 4.97 -1.32
C LYS A 55 12.77 5.55 0.08
N HIS A 56 11.73 5.50 0.91
CA HIS A 56 11.76 6.03 2.26
C HIS A 56 12.82 5.34 3.13
N PHE A 57 12.92 4.01 3.03
CA PHE A 57 13.92 3.22 3.75
C PHE A 57 15.31 3.22 3.08
N LYS A 58 15.55 4.09 2.09
CA LYS A 58 16.85 4.34 1.45
C LYS A 58 17.55 3.04 1.00
N GLY A 59 16.77 2.09 0.47
CA GLY A 59 17.27 0.82 -0.05
C GLY A 59 17.58 -0.27 1.00
N LYS A 60 17.23 -0.05 2.28
CA LYS A 60 17.30 -1.12 3.31
C LYS A 60 16.36 -2.29 2.98
N TYR A 61 15.23 -1.99 2.35
CA TYR A 61 14.25 -2.95 1.86
C TYR A 61 13.96 -2.66 0.39
N GLN A 62 13.63 -3.69 -0.36
CA GLN A 62 13.17 -3.60 -1.75
C GLN A 62 11.64 -3.70 -1.81
N SER A 63 11.01 -3.15 -2.85
CA SER A 63 9.55 -3.23 -3.04
C SER A 63 9.03 -4.67 -2.93
N LYS A 64 9.78 -5.63 -3.48
CA LYS A 64 9.46 -7.06 -3.42
C LYS A 64 9.41 -7.62 -2.00
N ASP A 65 10.07 -7.00 -1.03
CA ASP A 65 10.07 -7.48 0.36
C ASP A 65 8.71 -7.23 1.03
N PHE A 66 7.98 -6.22 0.57
CA PHE A 66 6.63 -5.88 1.02
C PHE A 66 5.53 -6.54 0.20
N LEU A 67 5.81 -6.95 -1.04
CA LEU A 67 4.80 -7.45 -1.98
C LEU A 67 4.80 -8.97 -2.06
N VAL A 68 3.61 -9.56 -1.96
CA VAL A 68 3.29 -10.96 -2.20
C VAL A 68 2.90 -11.10 -3.66
N LYS A 69 3.50 -12.07 -4.34
CA LYS A 69 3.16 -12.34 -5.74
C LYS A 69 1.71 -12.79 -5.86
N CYS A 70 0.95 -12.21 -6.78
CA CYS A 70 -0.43 -12.63 -7.03
C CYS A 70 -0.64 -12.94 -8.53
N SER A 71 -1.60 -13.82 -8.79
CA SER A 71 -2.03 -14.22 -10.13
C SER A 71 -3.42 -13.65 -10.39
N ASN A 72 -3.63 -13.08 -11.59
CA ASN A 72 -4.92 -12.53 -11.95
C ASN A 72 -5.83 -13.65 -12.48
N LEU A 73 -6.96 -13.85 -11.81
CA LEU A 73 -8.03 -14.74 -12.23
C LEU A 73 -9.22 -13.92 -12.68
N MET A 74 -9.77 -14.23 -13.85
CA MET A 74 -11.01 -13.63 -14.30
C MET A 74 -12.19 -14.32 -13.61
N ALA A 75 -12.96 -13.56 -12.83
CA ALA A 75 -14.21 -14.02 -12.25
C ALA A 75 -15.35 -14.05 -13.27
N VAL A 76 -16.39 -14.82 -12.97
CA VAL A 76 -17.63 -14.84 -13.76
C VAL A 76 -18.22 -13.42 -13.75
N GLY A 77 -18.31 -12.79 -14.92
CA GLY A 77 -18.68 -11.39 -15.07
C GLY A 77 -17.56 -10.46 -15.56
N GLY A 78 -16.34 -10.98 -15.78
CA GLY A 78 -15.25 -10.24 -16.43
C GLY A 78 -14.39 -9.39 -15.49
N THR A 79 -14.64 -9.42 -14.18
CA THR A 79 -13.80 -8.77 -13.18
C THR A 79 -12.54 -9.59 -12.93
N TYR A 80 -11.37 -8.96 -12.93
CA TYR A 80 -10.12 -9.61 -12.55
C TYR A 80 -9.91 -9.54 -11.02
N LEU A 81 -9.58 -10.68 -10.43
CA LEU A 81 -9.24 -10.84 -9.02
C LEU A 81 -7.77 -11.26 -8.91
N SER A 82 -7.01 -10.61 -8.03
CA SER A 82 -5.63 -10.98 -7.75
C SER A 82 -5.58 -11.99 -6.61
N VAL A 83 -5.25 -13.25 -6.92
CA VAL A 83 -5.10 -14.31 -5.93
C VAL A 83 -3.63 -14.50 -5.59
N CYS A 84 -3.29 -14.32 -4.33
CA CYS A 84 -1.89 -14.32 -3.91
C CYS A 84 -1.34 -15.73 -3.70
N ASP A 85 -0.08 -15.89 -4.07
CA ASP A 85 0.69 -17.11 -3.89
C ASP A 85 0.86 -17.36 -2.39
N THR A 86 0.27 -18.47 -1.93
CA THR A 86 0.26 -18.82 -0.51
C THR A 86 1.66 -19.18 -0.02
N ASP A 87 2.47 -19.82 -0.85
CA ASP A 87 3.84 -20.19 -0.48
C ASP A 87 4.72 -18.95 -0.35
N ASP A 88 4.55 -17.99 -1.26
CA ASP A 88 5.26 -16.71 -1.19
C ASP A 88 4.84 -15.89 0.05
N LEU A 89 3.55 -15.84 0.36
CA LEU A 89 3.03 -15.18 1.57
C LEU A 89 3.62 -15.80 2.84
N VAL A 90 3.55 -17.13 2.98
CA VAL A 90 4.08 -17.85 4.15
C VAL A 90 5.58 -17.61 4.28
N LYS A 91 6.31 -17.70 3.17
CA LYS A 91 7.75 -17.45 3.15
C LYS A 91 8.10 -16.05 3.63
N LYS A 92 7.37 -15.01 3.22
CA LYS A 92 7.60 -13.63 3.66
C LYS A 92 7.33 -13.45 5.16
N ILE A 93 6.23 -14.00 5.65
CA ILE A 93 5.90 -13.96 7.08
C ILE A 93 7.00 -14.62 7.91
N LEU A 94 7.45 -15.81 7.51
CA LEU A 94 8.49 -16.55 8.22
C LEU A 94 9.86 -15.86 8.15
N ASN A 95 10.27 -15.38 6.98
CA ASN A 95 11.52 -14.63 6.81
C ASN A 95 11.54 -13.41 7.72
N ARG A 96 10.42 -12.68 7.79
CA ARG A 96 10.32 -11.50 8.62
C ARG A 96 10.30 -11.86 10.11
N ARG A 97 9.57 -12.91 10.49
CA ARG A 97 9.54 -13.44 11.85
C ARG A 97 10.93 -13.78 12.38
N ASN A 98 11.77 -14.35 11.52
CA ASN A 98 13.11 -14.80 11.87
C ASN A 98 14.18 -13.69 11.75
N SER A 99 13.81 -12.47 11.38
CA SER A 99 14.75 -11.36 11.27
C SER A 99 15.05 -10.73 12.63
N GLU A 100 16.28 -10.21 12.81
CA GLU A 100 16.72 -9.60 14.08
C GLU A 100 15.87 -8.39 14.50
N ASN A 101 15.21 -7.74 13.55
CA ASN A 101 14.33 -6.58 13.79
C ASN A 101 12.91 -6.92 13.35
N LEU A 102 12.13 -7.60 14.18
CA LEU A 102 10.77 -8.05 13.85
C LEU A 102 9.82 -6.88 13.51
N LYS A 103 9.86 -5.81 14.31
CA LYS A 103 9.08 -4.59 14.06
C LYS A 103 9.63 -3.81 12.87
N GLY A 104 8.71 -3.22 12.11
CA GLY A 104 9.04 -2.22 11.10
C GLY A 104 9.54 -0.92 11.72
N GLU A 105 10.06 -0.06 10.87
CA GLU A 105 10.43 1.30 11.27
C GLU A 105 9.18 2.18 11.26
N ARG A 106 9.00 2.97 12.32
CA ARG A 106 7.89 3.91 12.41
C ARG A 106 8.09 5.05 11.43
N ILE A 107 7.11 5.27 10.58
CA ILE A 107 7.10 6.38 9.63
C ILE A 107 6.22 7.51 10.18
N SER A 108 6.75 8.73 10.16
CA SER A 108 5.92 9.92 10.33
C SER A 108 5.05 10.12 9.10
N LEU A 109 3.74 9.89 9.23
CA LEU A 109 2.81 9.99 8.10
C LEU A 109 2.78 11.38 7.47
N SER A 110 2.97 12.44 8.28
CA SER A 110 3.03 13.81 7.78
C SER A 110 4.24 14.01 6.87
N GLU A 111 5.42 13.52 7.26
CA GLU A 111 6.63 13.59 6.43
C GLU A 111 6.48 12.74 5.17
N PHE A 112 6.00 11.51 5.31
CA PHE A 112 5.81 10.59 4.19
C PHE A 112 4.80 11.10 3.15
N THR A 113 3.66 11.64 3.58
CA THR A 113 2.63 12.17 2.68
C THR A 113 3.01 13.50 2.03
N LEU A 114 3.77 14.35 2.74
CA LEU A 114 4.35 15.57 2.18
C LEU A 114 5.37 15.26 1.09
N GLU A 115 6.18 14.22 1.29
CA GLU A 115 7.19 13.80 0.31
C GLU A 115 6.60 13.09 -0.92
N HIS A 116 5.46 12.40 -0.78
CA HIS A 116 5.05 11.41 -1.78
C HIS A 116 3.62 11.50 -2.34
N ASN A 117 2.67 12.25 -1.75
CA ASN A 117 1.26 12.04 -2.13
C ASN A 117 0.43 13.30 -2.41
N ARG A 118 0.48 14.34 -1.57
CA ARG A 118 -0.49 15.45 -1.70
C ARG A 118 -0.28 16.28 -2.97
N LYS A 119 0.98 16.57 -3.31
CA LYS A 119 1.30 17.40 -4.48
C LYS A 119 0.97 16.69 -5.79
N MET A 120 1.36 15.43 -5.96
CA MET A 120 1.09 14.68 -7.19
C MET A 120 -0.42 14.46 -7.44
N PHE A 121 -1.20 14.15 -6.40
CA PHE A 121 -2.64 14.04 -6.52
C PHE A 121 -3.28 15.38 -6.92
N LEU A 122 -2.94 16.46 -6.21
CA LEU A 122 -3.46 17.79 -6.52
C LEU A 122 -3.03 18.27 -7.92
N ASP A 123 -1.78 18.02 -8.32
CA ASP A 123 -1.27 18.35 -9.66
C ASP A 123 -2.06 17.58 -10.73
N LYS A 124 -2.41 16.31 -10.49
CA LYS A 124 -3.21 15.50 -11.42
C LYS A 124 -4.67 15.98 -11.50
N VAL A 125 -5.28 16.33 -10.37
CA VAL A 125 -6.61 16.93 -10.32
C VAL A 125 -6.61 18.27 -11.05
N MET A 126 -5.59 19.11 -10.84
CA MET A 126 -5.44 20.39 -11.55
C MET A 126 -5.26 20.18 -13.06
N GLU A 127 -4.44 19.22 -13.49
CA GLU A 127 -4.28 18.87 -14.91
C GLU A 127 -5.63 18.45 -15.55
N MET A 128 -6.42 17.64 -14.85
CA MET A 128 -7.75 17.21 -15.30
C MET A 128 -8.73 18.39 -15.38
N LEU A 129 -8.75 19.27 -14.37
CA LEU A 129 -9.56 20.48 -14.36
C LEU A 129 -9.21 21.42 -15.53
N PHE A 130 -7.92 21.60 -15.82
CA PHE A 130 -7.48 22.39 -16.99
C PHE A 130 -7.91 21.77 -18.32
N LYS A 131 -7.97 20.44 -18.42
CA LYS A 131 -8.44 19.75 -19.64
C LYS A 131 -9.94 19.90 -19.84
N VAL A 132 -10.73 19.76 -18.78
CA VAL A 132 -12.19 19.94 -18.80
C VAL A 132 -12.58 21.38 -19.14
N ASN A 133 -11.89 22.36 -18.56
CA ASN A 133 -12.15 23.77 -18.84
C ASN A 133 -11.88 24.18 -20.30
N ASN A 134 -11.16 23.34 -21.06
CA ASN A 134 -10.85 23.58 -22.47
C ASN A 134 -11.72 22.77 -23.44
N LYS A 135 -12.57 21.82 -22.97
CA LYS A 135 -13.24 20.84 -23.85
C LYS A 135 -14.66 20.37 -23.50
N ASP A 136 -15.37 20.96 -22.52
CA ASP A 136 -16.73 20.49 -22.12
C ASP A 136 -16.79 18.99 -21.78
N GLU A 137 -15.70 18.42 -21.25
CA GLU A 137 -15.62 16.99 -20.88
C GLU A 137 -16.13 16.77 -19.44
N VAL A 138 -16.88 15.69 -19.19
CA VAL A 138 -17.37 15.33 -17.85
C VAL A 138 -16.29 14.61 -17.07
N LEU A 139 -15.97 15.12 -15.89
CA LEU A 139 -14.92 14.57 -15.01
C LEU A 139 -15.54 13.58 -14.02
N CYS A 140 -15.09 12.33 -14.06
CA CYS A 140 -15.40 11.32 -13.05
C CYS A 140 -14.14 11.02 -12.25
N LEU A 141 -14.20 11.24 -10.95
CA LEU A 141 -13.13 10.95 -9.99
C LEU A 141 -13.67 9.92 -9.01
N GLU A 142 -13.02 8.75 -8.97
CA GLU A 142 -13.21 7.76 -7.92
C GLU A 142 -11.99 7.85 -6.98
N THR A 143 -12.25 8.01 -5.69
CA THR A 143 -11.23 7.99 -4.63
C THR A 143 -11.07 6.59 -4.07
#